data_AF-A0AAD4SUP2-F1
#
_entry.id   AF-A0AAD4SUP2-F1
#
_cell.length_a   1.000
_cell.length_b   1.000
_cell.length_c   1.000
_cell.angle_alpha   90.00
_cell.angle_beta   90.00
_cell.angle_gamma   90.00
#
_symmetry.space_group_name_H-M   'P 1'
#
loop_
_entity.id
_entity.type
_entity.pdbx_description
1 polymer ?
#
loop_
_entity_poly.entity_id
_entity_poly.type
_entity_poly.pdbx_seq_one_letter_code
_entity_poly.pdbx_strand_id
1 'polypeptide(L)'
;MKDYQQRLLLLQIIILASFKHGSSSIVTKNTRVVHDYGGAVGSMVGAQPQEVSAMFVFGDSLVDNGNNNYLASWAKSNYEPYGIDFNQGPTGRFCNGKTIIDLLGDLLGLPYIPAHASVYKVEMMQRGVNYASAAGGILDVTGRDLGDRFSLGQQVGHFIENMNQMGKEMGTKTNMSEYLSKSIAVVIIGSNDYINNYLLPTLYATSYYYRPDDYADLLINHFSEKLMELHSAGLRKFFLAGVGPLGCIPNQLANNFVPHRQCVLYVNQMVQMFNVRLRSLIDSLNNKNPGAIFVYGDTYGAFNDMIKNPSKYGFQVNDHGCCGLGLNQGQITCLPNATPCANRKEYVFWDAFHPTEAVNSILAHRAYLGPPSDCHPMNVKQMVQI
;
A
#
# COMPACT_ATOMS: atom_id res chain seq x y z
N MET A 1 6.44 12.65 27.83
CA MET A 1 6.35 12.10 26.45
C MET A 1 5.62 10.76 26.39
N LYS A 2 5.95 9.74 27.21
CA LYS A 2 5.24 8.43 27.25
C LYS A 2 3.73 8.53 27.54
N ASP A 3 3.31 9.39 28.48
CA ASP A 3 1.89 9.62 28.83
C ASP A 3 1.09 10.33 27.70
N TYR A 4 1.75 11.12 26.86
CA TYR A 4 1.07 11.87 25.78
C TYR A 4 0.72 10.99 24.58
N GLN A 5 1.64 10.11 24.15
CA GLN A 5 1.41 9.14 23.08
C GLN A 5 0.31 8.15 23.44
N GLN A 6 0.29 7.67 24.70
CA GLN A 6 -0.75 6.78 25.20
C GLN A 6 -2.11 7.48 25.23
N ARG A 7 -2.18 8.75 25.64
CA ARG A 7 -3.42 9.53 25.58
C ARG A 7 -3.89 9.79 24.16
N LEU A 8 -3.00 10.05 23.21
CA LEU A 8 -3.35 10.23 21.79
C LEU A 8 -3.88 8.95 21.16
N LEU A 9 -3.23 7.81 21.42
CA LEU A 9 -3.71 6.52 20.93
C LEU A 9 -5.03 6.12 21.59
N LEU A 10 -5.16 6.31 22.91
CA LEU A 10 -6.47 6.14 23.57
C LEU A 10 -7.51 7.12 23.01
N LEU A 11 -7.16 8.38 22.72
CA LEU A 11 -8.10 9.33 22.13
C LEU A 11 -8.51 8.88 20.73
N GLN A 12 -7.58 8.40 19.91
CA GLN A 12 -7.87 7.83 18.59
C GLN A 12 -8.80 6.62 18.71
N ILE A 13 -8.49 5.67 19.61
CA ILE A 13 -9.33 4.50 19.87
C ILE A 13 -10.72 4.93 20.38
N ILE A 14 -10.80 5.88 21.31
CA ILE A 14 -12.07 6.39 21.87
C ILE A 14 -12.88 7.14 20.81
N ILE A 15 -12.25 7.98 20.00
CA ILE A 15 -12.91 8.74 18.92
C ILE A 15 -13.43 7.76 17.88
N LEU A 16 -12.60 6.84 17.39
CA LEU A 16 -13.02 5.82 16.45
C LEU A 16 -14.11 4.91 17.05
N ALA A 17 -14.04 4.58 18.36
CA ALA A 17 -15.07 3.80 19.06
C ALA A 17 -16.40 4.54 19.19
N SER A 18 -16.35 5.87 19.32
CA SER A 18 -17.54 6.72 19.40
C SER A 18 -18.29 6.75 18.07
N PHE A 19 -17.60 6.55 16.94
CA PHE A 19 -18.22 6.38 15.62
C PHE A 19 -18.84 4.99 15.38
N LYS A 20 -18.51 3.95 16.17
CA LYS A 20 -19.16 2.63 16.06
C LYS A 20 -20.65 2.63 16.47
N HIS A 21 -21.13 3.67 17.14
CA HIS A 21 -22.53 3.75 17.61
C HIS A 21 -23.48 4.52 16.67
N GLY A 22 -23.02 4.97 15.50
CA GLY A 22 -23.86 5.70 14.57
C GLY A 22 -23.55 5.39 13.12
N SER A 23 -24.07 4.27 12.60
CA SER A 23 -24.46 4.10 11.18
C SER A 23 -25.00 2.69 10.93
N SER A 24 -26.23 2.42 11.35
CA SER A 24 -27.03 1.37 10.72
C SER A 24 -27.50 1.92 9.37
N SER A 25 -26.75 1.63 8.30
CA SER A 25 -27.15 2.04 6.96
C SER A 25 -28.27 1.12 6.45
N ILE A 26 -29.50 1.62 6.49
CA ILE A 26 -30.65 1.04 5.80
C ILE A 26 -30.41 1.19 4.30
N VAL A 27 -30.20 0.06 3.61
CA VAL A 27 -30.14 0.01 2.14
C VAL A 27 -31.54 0.29 1.60
N THR A 28 -31.81 1.54 1.23
CA THR A 28 -33.02 1.89 0.45
C THR A 28 -32.70 1.74 -1.04
N LYS A 29 -33.35 0.76 -1.69
CA LYS A 29 -33.39 0.67 -3.15
C LYS A 29 -34.20 1.85 -3.68
N ASN A 30 -33.52 2.83 -4.26
CA ASN A 30 -34.17 3.84 -5.09
C ASN A 30 -33.81 3.58 -6.56
N THR A 31 -34.76 3.00 -7.28
CA THR A 31 -34.85 3.05 -8.74
C THR A 31 -35.07 4.50 -9.16
N ARG A 32 -34.14 5.09 -9.91
CA ARG A 32 -34.39 6.31 -10.66
C ARG A 32 -34.11 6.12 -12.15
N VAL A 33 -35.06 6.66 -12.89
CA VAL A 33 -35.25 6.68 -14.33
C VAL A 33 -34.09 7.42 -15.00
N VAL A 34 -33.55 6.81 -16.05
CA VAL A 34 -32.53 7.39 -16.94
C VAL A 34 -33.22 8.42 -17.83
N HIS A 35 -32.80 9.68 -17.75
CA HIS A 35 -33.07 10.68 -18.78
C HIS A 35 -31.85 10.80 -19.68
N ASP A 36 -32.09 10.50 -20.95
CA ASP A 36 -31.21 10.67 -22.10
C ASP A 36 -31.01 12.16 -22.42
N TYR A 37 -29.76 12.58 -22.58
CA TYR A 37 -29.38 13.78 -23.31
C TYR A 37 -28.11 13.46 -24.10
N GLY A 38 -28.28 13.28 -25.41
CA GLY A 38 -27.20 13.11 -26.37
C GLY A 38 -26.44 14.39 -26.67
N GLY A 39 -25.17 14.23 -27.10
CA GLY A 39 -24.37 15.28 -27.72
C GLY A 39 -22.85 15.09 -27.54
N ALA A 40 -22.22 14.45 -28.53
CA ALA A 40 -20.79 14.28 -28.88
C ALA A 40 -19.75 15.16 -28.15
N VAL A 41 -18.54 14.68 -27.80
CA VAL A 41 -17.51 14.13 -28.69
C VAL A 41 -16.73 13.00 -27.99
N GLY A 42 -16.75 11.81 -28.60
CA GLY A 42 -15.98 10.66 -28.14
C GLY A 42 -14.50 10.80 -28.49
N SER A 43 -13.64 10.91 -27.47
CA SER A 43 -12.26 10.47 -27.58
C SER A 43 -12.22 8.99 -27.23
N MET A 44 -12.10 8.13 -28.24
CA MET A 44 -11.77 6.73 -28.02
C MET A 44 -10.35 6.66 -27.47
N VAL A 45 -10.21 6.65 -26.14
CA VAL A 45 -8.99 6.20 -25.48
C VAL A 45 -8.86 4.72 -25.85
N GLY A 46 -8.03 4.42 -26.84
CA GLY A 46 -7.70 3.04 -27.18
C GLY A 46 -7.25 2.33 -25.91
N ALA A 47 -7.87 1.19 -25.59
CA ALA A 47 -7.45 0.37 -24.47
C ALA A 47 -5.96 0.05 -24.64
N GLN A 48 -5.14 0.40 -23.65
CA GLN A 48 -3.73 0.01 -23.64
C GLN A 48 -3.65 -1.52 -23.77
N PRO A 49 -2.77 -2.07 -24.62
CA PRO A 49 -2.58 -3.51 -24.71
C PRO A 49 -2.25 -4.08 -23.33
N GLN A 50 -2.92 -5.17 -22.95
CA GLN A 50 -2.65 -5.85 -21.70
C GLN A 50 -1.22 -6.44 -21.71
N GLU A 51 -0.36 -6.00 -20.80
CA GLU A 51 1.06 -6.41 -20.78
C GLU A 51 1.33 -7.65 -19.92
N VAL A 52 0.43 -7.98 -18.99
CA VAL A 52 0.56 -9.12 -18.07
C VAL A 52 -0.75 -9.88 -17.93
N SER A 53 -0.70 -11.18 -17.62
CA SER A 53 -1.91 -11.99 -17.43
C SER A 53 -2.76 -11.50 -16.27
N ALA A 54 -2.11 -11.21 -15.13
CA ALA A 54 -2.72 -10.73 -13.90
C ALA A 54 -1.70 -10.02 -13.00
N MET A 55 -2.20 -9.21 -12.06
CA MET A 55 -1.42 -8.56 -11.01
C MET A 55 -1.91 -9.00 -9.63
N PHE A 56 -1.04 -9.65 -8.86
CA PHE A 56 -1.31 -10.05 -7.48
C PHE A 56 -0.60 -9.12 -6.51
N VAL A 57 -1.35 -8.56 -5.57
CA VAL A 57 -0.87 -7.44 -4.74
C VAL A 57 -0.81 -7.89 -3.30
N PHE A 58 0.33 -7.64 -2.66
CA PHE A 58 0.60 -7.93 -1.25
C PHE A 58 1.09 -6.65 -0.60
N GLY A 59 0.64 -6.36 0.60
CA GLY A 59 1.03 -5.10 1.22
C GLY A 59 0.25 -4.67 2.43
N ASP A 60 0.41 -3.39 2.74
CA ASP A 60 -0.28 -2.73 3.83
C ASP A 60 -1.31 -1.70 3.33
N SER A 61 -1.63 -0.69 4.16
CA SER A 61 -2.61 0.35 3.85
C SER A 61 -2.23 1.20 2.63
N LEU A 62 -0.96 1.23 2.22
CA LEU A 62 -0.52 1.93 1.01
C LEU A 62 -1.15 1.35 -0.26
N VAL A 63 -1.58 0.09 -0.20
CA VAL A 63 -2.10 -0.66 -1.34
C VAL A 63 -3.38 -1.43 -1.02
N ASP A 64 -3.92 -1.36 0.20
CA ASP A 64 -5.25 -1.89 0.52
C ASP A 64 -6.34 -1.12 -0.25
N ASN A 65 -7.24 -1.87 -0.86
CA ASN A 65 -8.37 -1.35 -1.63
C ASN A 65 -9.73 -1.71 -1.03
N GLY A 66 -9.76 -2.33 0.16
CA GLY A 66 -10.98 -2.64 0.88
C GLY A 66 -10.98 -3.96 1.68
N ASN A 67 -9.86 -4.67 1.81
CA ASN A 67 -9.81 -5.92 2.60
C ASN A 67 -10.18 -5.66 4.06
N ASN A 68 -9.65 -4.57 4.64
CA ASN A 68 -9.93 -4.23 6.03
C ASN A 68 -11.39 -3.86 6.32
N ASN A 69 -12.21 -3.59 5.30
CA ASN A 69 -13.64 -3.32 5.49
C ASN A 69 -14.36 -4.50 6.16
N TYR A 70 -13.91 -5.71 5.85
CA TYR A 70 -14.47 -6.99 6.29
C TYR A 70 -13.88 -7.50 7.61
N LEU A 71 -12.94 -6.75 8.21
CA LEU A 71 -12.24 -7.15 9.43
C LEU A 71 -12.71 -6.34 10.65
N ALA A 72 -12.59 -6.90 11.85
CA ALA A 72 -12.81 -6.16 13.10
C ALA A 72 -11.57 -5.31 13.43
N SER A 73 -11.34 -4.27 12.61
CA SER A 73 -10.16 -3.42 12.63
C SER A 73 -10.50 -1.95 12.87
N TRP A 74 -9.57 -1.22 13.49
CA TRP A 74 -9.55 0.25 13.54
C TRP A 74 -8.89 0.84 12.29
N ALA A 75 -8.06 0.07 11.59
CA ALA A 75 -7.42 0.49 10.37
C ALA A 75 -8.40 0.34 9.20
N LYS A 76 -9.30 1.33 9.05
CA LYS A 76 -10.28 1.43 7.95
C LYS A 76 -10.31 2.84 7.36
N SER A 77 -10.65 2.90 6.07
CA SER A 77 -10.79 4.14 5.28
C SER A 77 -12.00 4.06 4.33
N ASN A 78 -13.03 3.29 4.70
CA ASN A 78 -14.29 3.17 3.96
C ASN A 78 -15.33 4.22 4.39
N TYR A 79 -14.86 5.46 4.61
CA TYR A 79 -15.68 6.60 4.98
C TYR A 79 -15.10 7.88 4.39
N GLU A 80 -15.96 8.86 4.13
CA GLU A 80 -15.56 10.19 3.67
C GLU A 80 -14.64 10.88 4.69
N PRO A 81 -13.63 11.65 4.25
CA PRO A 81 -13.35 12.05 2.87
C PRO A 81 -12.38 11.12 2.11
N TYR A 82 -12.07 9.91 2.60
CA TYR A 82 -11.25 8.98 1.80
C TYR A 82 -11.97 8.63 0.50
N GLY A 83 -11.23 8.54 -0.60
CA GLY A 83 -11.81 8.27 -1.92
C GLY A 83 -12.64 9.42 -2.50
N ILE A 84 -12.56 10.65 -1.96
CA ILE A 84 -13.28 11.83 -2.50
C ILE A 84 -13.00 12.12 -3.98
N ASP A 85 -11.81 11.76 -4.48
CA ASP A 85 -11.42 11.88 -5.89
C ASP A 85 -11.53 10.54 -6.65
N PHE A 86 -11.94 9.47 -5.98
CA PHE A 86 -12.18 8.18 -6.61
C PHE A 86 -13.64 8.07 -7.06
N ASN A 87 -13.87 7.66 -8.32
CA ASN A 87 -15.22 7.62 -8.90
C ASN A 87 -16.23 6.73 -8.12
N GLN A 88 -15.74 5.77 -7.32
CA GLN A 88 -16.57 4.87 -6.51
C GLN A 88 -16.71 5.33 -5.06
N GLY A 89 -16.14 6.48 -4.70
CA GLY A 89 -16.11 7.01 -3.34
C GLY A 89 -15.21 6.19 -2.40
N PRO A 90 -15.51 6.17 -1.09
CA PRO A 90 -14.68 5.51 -0.08
C PRO A 90 -14.75 3.99 -0.16
N THR A 91 -13.77 3.38 -0.84
CA THR A 91 -13.69 1.91 -0.97
C THR A 91 -12.88 1.23 0.13
N GLY A 92 -12.17 1.98 0.99
CA GLY A 92 -11.13 1.45 1.87
C GLY A 92 -9.70 1.65 1.35
N ARG A 93 -9.52 2.51 0.34
CA ARG A 93 -8.20 3.04 -0.06
C ARG A 93 -7.81 4.15 0.90
N PHE A 94 -6.62 4.07 1.49
CA PHE A 94 -6.08 5.09 2.40
C PHE A 94 -5.49 6.27 1.61
N CYS A 95 -6.31 6.89 0.77
CA CYS A 95 -5.94 7.94 -0.16
C CYS A 95 -7.18 8.81 -0.46
N ASN A 96 -6.97 10.01 -0.99
CA ASN A 96 -8.06 10.78 -1.60
C ASN A 96 -8.63 10.12 -2.85
N GLY A 97 -7.86 9.29 -3.55
CA GLY A 97 -8.28 8.67 -4.80
C GLY A 97 -7.54 7.37 -5.10
N LYS A 98 -6.93 7.28 -6.29
CA LYS A 98 -6.16 6.09 -6.70
C LYS A 98 -4.91 5.86 -5.84
N THR A 99 -4.64 4.60 -5.53
CA THR A 99 -3.36 4.14 -4.96
C THR A 99 -2.37 3.83 -6.09
N ILE A 100 -1.09 3.61 -5.73
CA ILE A 100 -0.06 3.22 -6.70
C ILE A 100 -0.44 1.98 -7.53
N ILE A 101 -1.18 1.03 -6.93
CA ILE A 101 -1.59 -0.20 -7.60
C ILE A 101 -2.67 0.03 -8.64
N ASP A 102 -3.60 0.95 -8.38
CA ASP A 102 -4.62 1.32 -9.36
C ASP A 102 -3.96 1.94 -10.60
N LEU A 103 -2.99 2.83 -10.37
CA LEU A 103 -2.25 3.54 -11.41
C LEU A 103 -1.28 2.61 -12.16
N LEU A 104 -0.64 1.66 -11.48
CA LEU A 104 0.17 0.63 -12.12
C LEU A 104 -0.70 -0.32 -12.94
N GLY A 105 -1.91 -0.65 -12.46
CA GLY A 105 -2.90 -1.42 -13.20
C GLY A 105 -3.31 -0.72 -14.49
N ASP A 106 -3.59 0.60 -14.43
CA ASP A 106 -3.88 1.41 -15.62
C ASP A 106 -2.73 1.35 -16.65
N LEU A 107 -1.47 1.47 -16.18
CA LEU A 107 -0.27 1.41 -17.03
C LEU A 107 -0.05 0.02 -17.65
N LEU A 108 -0.47 -1.05 -16.98
CA LEU A 108 -0.36 -2.44 -17.46
C LEU A 108 -1.56 -2.91 -18.29
N GLY A 109 -2.57 -2.05 -18.48
CA GLY A 109 -3.81 -2.39 -19.20
C GLY A 109 -4.72 -3.37 -18.44
N LEU A 110 -4.70 -3.33 -17.10
CA LEU A 110 -5.52 -4.17 -16.23
C LEU A 110 -6.77 -3.42 -15.73
N PRO A 111 -7.89 -4.13 -15.45
CA PRO A 111 -8.98 -3.54 -14.70
C PRO A 111 -8.57 -3.30 -13.24
N TYR A 112 -9.41 -2.60 -12.46
CA TYR A 112 -9.20 -2.53 -11.02
C TYR A 112 -9.17 -3.92 -10.40
N ILE A 113 -8.09 -4.19 -9.68
CA ILE A 113 -7.87 -5.44 -8.98
C ILE A 113 -8.83 -5.50 -7.78
N PRO A 114 -9.62 -6.57 -7.58
CA PRO A 114 -10.53 -6.67 -6.45
C PRO A 114 -9.80 -6.98 -5.14
N ALA A 115 -10.36 -6.53 -4.01
CA ALA A 115 -9.92 -6.95 -2.68
C ALA A 115 -10.19 -8.44 -2.47
N HIS A 116 -9.24 -9.20 -1.93
CA HIS A 116 -9.39 -10.62 -1.60
C HIS A 116 -10.68 -10.91 -0.83
N ALA A 117 -10.98 -10.12 0.21
CA ALA A 117 -12.16 -10.29 1.04
C ALA A 117 -13.51 -10.08 0.31
N SER A 118 -13.47 -9.50 -0.91
CA SER A 118 -14.65 -9.28 -1.74
C SER A 118 -14.83 -10.31 -2.87
N VAL A 119 -13.83 -11.19 -3.08
CA VAL A 119 -13.85 -12.20 -4.13
C VAL A 119 -14.59 -13.45 -3.65
N TYR A 120 -15.56 -13.92 -4.44
CA TYR A 120 -16.36 -15.11 -4.13
C TYR A 120 -16.47 -16.12 -5.29
N LYS A 121 -15.82 -15.85 -6.44
CA LYS A 121 -15.76 -16.76 -7.60
C LYS A 121 -14.44 -16.64 -8.35
N VAL A 122 -14.02 -17.70 -9.04
CA VAL A 122 -12.76 -17.77 -9.80
C VAL A 122 -12.68 -16.75 -10.94
N GLU A 123 -13.79 -16.40 -11.59
CA GLU A 123 -13.77 -15.42 -12.68
C GLU A 123 -13.27 -14.05 -12.24
N MET A 124 -13.55 -13.66 -11.00
CA MET A 124 -13.11 -12.38 -10.43
C MET A 124 -11.59 -12.33 -10.20
N MET A 125 -10.92 -13.49 -10.12
CA MET A 125 -9.49 -13.59 -9.83
C MET A 125 -8.61 -13.63 -11.08
N GLN A 126 -9.21 -13.79 -12.26
CA GLN A 126 -8.49 -14.04 -13.52
C GLN A 126 -7.57 -12.89 -13.97
N ARG A 127 -7.79 -11.68 -13.44
CA ARG A 127 -6.94 -10.50 -13.73
C ARG A 127 -6.08 -10.08 -12.54
N GLY A 128 -6.14 -10.83 -11.44
CA GLY A 128 -5.42 -10.55 -10.22
C GLY A 128 -6.33 -10.43 -9.00
N VAL A 129 -5.70 -10.40 -7.83
CA VAL A 129 -6.35 -10.21 -6.54
C VAL A 129 -5.43 -9.37 -5.66
N ASN A 130 -6.02 -8.47 -4.88
CA ASN A 130 -5.31 -7.67 -3.90
C ASN A 130 -5.50 -8.27 -2.51
N TYR A 131 -4.41 -8.78 -1.94
CA TYR A 131 -4.37 -9.39 -0.61
C TYR A 131 -3.90 -8.43 0.47
N ALA A 132 -3.51 -7.20 0.12
CA ALA A 132 -2.99 -6.23 1.08
C ALA A 132 -3.99 -5.91 2.19
N SER A 133 -3.48 -5.62 3.38
CA SER A 133 -4.31 -5.35 4.55
C SER A 133 -3.68 -4.23 5.37
N ALA A 134 -4.44 -3.17 5.62
CA ALA A 134 -4.00 -2.08 6.47
C ALA A 134 -3.59 -2.56 7.87
N ALA A 135 -2.58 -1.91 8.44
CA ALA A 135 -1.84 -2.31 9.65
C ALA A 135 -1.02 -3.61 9.52
N GLY A 136 -1.16 -4.38 8.44
CA GLY A 136 -0.36 -5.57 8.18
C GLY A 136 1.14 -5.25 8.08
N GLY A 137 1.97 -6.16 8.58
CA GLY A 137 3.42 -6.12 8.45
C GLY A 137 3.99 -7.43 7.94
N ILE A 138 5.30 -7.45 7.74
CA ILE A 138 6.07 -8.66 7.44
C ILE A 138 5.94 -9.65 8.61
N LEU A 139 6.00 -9.15 9.85
CA LEU A 139 5.85 -9.99 11.03
C LEU A 139 4.38 -10.19 11.41
N ASP A 140 4.06 -11.41 11.84
CA ASP A 140 2.74 -11.77 12.33
C ASP A 140 2.30 -11.01 13.59
N VAL A 141 3.20 -10.33 14.29
CA VAL A 141 2.88 -9.54 15.49
C VAL A 141 2.57 -8.07 15.18
N THR A 142 2.97 -7.58 14.00
CA THR A 142 2.84 -6.18 13.63
C THR A 142 1.36 -5.76 13.54
N GLY A 143 1.08 -4.54 14.02
CA GLY A 143 -0.23 -3.88 13.90
C GLY A 143 -1.40 -4.53 14.65
N ARG A 144 -1.14 -5.48 15.56
CA ARG A 144 -2.20 -6.15 16.35
C ARG A 144 -2.97 -5.20 17.27
N ASP A 145 -2.35 -4.10 17.68
CA ASP A 145 -3.00 -3.06 18.49
C ASP A 145 -4.17 -2.38 17.77
N LEU A 146 -4.19 -2.44 16.43
CA LEU A 146 -5.26 -1.89 15.60
C LEU A 146 -6.39 -2.89 15.30
N GLY A 147 -6.35 -4.10 15.89
CA GLY A 147 -7.35 -5.15 15.71
C GLY A 147 -6.99 -6.14 14.60
N ASP A 148 -8.01 -6.69 13.94
CA ASP A 148 -7.81 -7.68 12.88
C ASP A 148 -7.13 -7.07 11.64
N ARG A 149 -6.24 -7.86 11.04
CA ARG A 149 -5.45 -7.55 9.84
C ARG A 149 -4.81 -8.83 9.32
N PHE A 150 -4.51 -8.86 8.02
CA PHE A 150 -3.73 -9.93 7.41
C PHE A 150 -2.23 -9.58 7.40
N SER A 151 -1.41 -10.32 8.16
CA SER A 151 0.05 -10.25 8.03
C SER A 151 0.51 -10.76 6.67
N LEU A 152 1.73 -10.46 6.25
CA LEU A 152 2.26 -10.95 4.96
C LEU A 152 2.11 -12.47 4.82
N GLY A 153 2.35 -13.23 5.89
CA GLY A 153 2.14 -14.67 5.92
C GLY A 153 0.70 -15.09 5.60
N GLN A 154 -0.29 -14.40 6.18
CA GLN A 154 -1.70 -14.66 5.89
C GLN A 154 -2.06 -14.27 4.44
N GLN A 155 -1.51 -13.16 3.94
CA GLN A 155 -1.73 -12.73 2.56
C GLN A 155 -1.20 -13.75 1.55
N VAL A 156 -0.01 -14.31 1.79
CA VAL A 156 0.59 -15.39 0.98
C VAL A 156 -0.24 -16.67 1.06
N GLY A 157 -0.73 -17.02 2.26
CA GLY A 157 -1.65 -18.15 2.45
C GLY A 157 -2.92 -18.03 1.60
N HIS A 158 -3.60 -16.88 1.68
CA HIS A 158 -4.79 -16.60 0.87
C HIS A 158 -4.50 -16.65 -0.63
N PHE A 159 -3.33 -16.21 -1.07
CA PHE A 159 -2.93 -16.36 -2.47
C PHE A 159 -2.82 -17.82 -2.89
N ILE A 160 -2.12 -18.64 -2.10
CA ILE A 160 -1.94 -20.07 -2.40
C ILE A 160 -3.29 -20.79 -2.44
N GLU A 161 -4.18 -20.51 -1.48
CA GLU A 161 -5.54 -21.05 -1.44
C GLU A 161 -6.34 -20.69 -2.70
N ASN A 162 -6.33 -19.40 -3.08
CA ASN A 162 -7.00 -18.92 -4.28
C ASN A 162 -6.45 -19.54 -5.56
N MET A 163 -5.12 -19.67 -5.69
CA MET A 163 -4.51 -20.28 -6.89
C MET A 163 -4.81 -21.76 -6.99
N ASN A 164 -4.87 -22.48 -5.86
CA ASN A 164 -5.31 -23.87 -5.81
C ASN A 164 -6.78 -24.02 -6.23
N GLN A 165 -7.65 -23.10 -5.80
CA GLN A 165 -9.05 -23.09 -6.24
C GLN A 165 -9.16 -22.81 -7.74
N MET A 166 -8.47 -21.78 -8.25
CA MET A 166 -8.44 -21.45 -9.67
C MET A 166 -7.98 -22.65 -10.51
N GLY A 167 -6.90 -23.33 -10.12
CA GLY A 167 -6.40 -24.50 -10.83
C GLY A 167 -7.42 -25.65 -10.90
N LYS A 168 -8.21 -25.86 -9.83
CA LYS A 168 -9.27 -26.87 -9.81
C LYS A 168 -10.44 -26.54 -10.73
N GLU A 169 -10.90 -25.28 -10.72
CA GLU A 169 -12.09 -24.87 -11.49
C GLU A 169 -11.81 -24.61 -12.97
N MET A 170 -10.63 -24.08 -13.31
CA MET A 170 -10.24 -23.84 -14.70
C MET A 170 -9.84 -25.13 -15.43
N GLY A 171 -9.44 -26.17 -14.68
CA GLY A 171 -9.07 -27.48 -15.22
C GLY A 171 -7.96 -27.40 -16.26
N THR A 172 -7.97 -28.28 -17.25
CA THR A 172 -6.96 -28.32 -18.33
C THR A 172 -7.08 -27.19 -19.36
N LYS A 173 -8.11 -26.32 -19.25
CA LYS A 173 -8.33 -25.21 -20.18
C LYS A 173 -7.32 -24.08 -20.03
N THR A 174 -6.64 -24.01 -18.88
CA THR A 174 -5.65 -22.97 -18.61
C THR A 174 -4.40 -23.59 -18.03
N ASN A 175 -3.27 -23.34 -18.67
CA ASN A 175 -1.98 -23.70 -18.12
C ASN A 175 -1.64 -22.73 -16.98
N MET A 176 -1.95 -23.12 -15.74
CA MET A 176 -1.72 -22.28 -14.55
C MET A 176 -0.25 -21.89 -14.37
N SER A 177 0.69 -22.77 -14.74
CA SER A 177 2.12 -22.45 -14.68
C SER A 177 2.47 -21.31 -15.65
N GLU A 178 1.98 -21.38 -16.89
CA GLU A 178 2.17 -20.33 -17.87
C GLU A 178 1.50 -19.02 -17.43
N TYR A 179 0.25 -19.10 -16.97
CA TYR A 179 -0.51 -17.95 -16.47
C TYR A 179 0.22 -17.22 -15.33
N LEU A 180 0.71 -17.95 -14.32
CA LEU A 180 1.44 -17.37 -13.18
C LEU A 180 2.82 -16.83 -13.59
N SER A 181 3.52 -17.50 -14.51
CA SER A 181 4.80 -17.00 -15.02
C SER A 181 4.68 -15.67 -15.78
N LYS A 182 3.53 -15.44 -16.42
CA LYS A 182 3.17 -14.20 -17.13
C LYS A 182 2.44 -13.17 -16.24
N SER A 183 2.22 -13.49 -14.98
CA SER A 183 1.62 -12.59 -13.98
C SER A 183 2.70 -11.88 -13.18
N ILE A 184 2.36 -10.75 -12.57
CA ILE A 184 3.25 -9.97 -11.71
C ILE A 184 2.76 -10.00 -10.26
N ALA A 185 3.69 -10.19 -9.33
CA ALA A 185 3.49 -9.95 -7.91
C ALA A 185 4.04 -8.57 -7.54
N VAL A 186 3.22 -7.74 -6.90
CA VAL A 186 3.61 -6.41 -6.43
C VAL A 186 3.54 -6.43 -4.90
N VAL A 187 4.66 -6.20 -4.23
CA VAL A 187 4.77 -6.28 -2.77
C VAL A 187 5.20 -4.95 -2.18
N ILE A 188 4.31 -4.32 -1.43
CA ILE A 188 4.51 -3.01 -0.78
C ILE A 188 4.17 -3.15 0.71
N ILE A 189 5.15 -3.55 1.51
CA ILE A 189 4.98 -3.83 2.94
C ILE A 189 6.26 -3.50 3.71
N GLY A 190 6.15 -3.34 5.02
CA GLY A 190 7.28 -3.14 5.94
C GLY A 190 7.17 -1.85 6.75
N SER A 191 6.36 -0.89 6.32
CA SER A 191 6.19 0.40 7.03
C SER A 191 5.69 0.17 8.45
N ASN A 192 4.67 -0.69 8.61
CA ASN A 192 4.05 -1.01 9.90
C ASN A 192 4.99 -1.73 10.87
N ASP A 193 5.96 -2.51 10.38
CA ASP A 193 6.94 -3.17 11.24
C ASP A 193 7.78 -2.12 12.01
N TYR A 194 7.93 -0.92 11.46
CA TYR A 194 8.49 0.21 12.20
C TYR A 194 7.41 0.97 12.98
N ILE A 195 6.44 1.59 12.29
CA ILE A 195 5.55 2.58 12.93
C ILE A 195 4.47 1.98 13.82
N ASN A 196 4.08 0.71 13.58
CA ASN A 196 3.05 -0.03 14.30
C ASN A 196 3.64 -1.29 14.98
N ASN A 197 4.95 -1.24 15.30
CA ASN A 197 5.64 -2.27 16.08
C ASN A 197 6.93 -1.73 16.74
N TYR A 198 8.05 -1.64 16.01
CA TYR A 198 9.36 -1.32 16.59
C TYR A 198 9.40 0.06 17.28
N LEU A 199 8.72 1.06 16.73
CA LEU A 199 8.68 2.44 17.25
C LEU A 199 7.57 2.67 18.28
N LEU A 200 6.88 1.61 18.72
CA LEU A 200 5.83 1.65 19.74
C LEU A 200 6.21 0.81 20.98
N PRO A 201 7.27 1.20 21.72
CA PRO A 201 7.77 0.42 22.87
C PRO A 201 6.79 0.33 24.05
N THR A 202 5.70 1.10 24.04
CA THR A 202 4.63 1.02 25.04
C THR A 202 3.67 -0.15 24.81
N LEU A 203 3.63 -0.69 23.59
CA LEU A 203 2.74 -1.79 23.19
C LEU A 203 3.50 -3.04 22.76
N TYR A 204 4.72 -2.85 22.25
CA TYR A 204 5.55 -3.92 21.71
C TYR A 204 6.92 -3.93 22.39
N ALA A 205 7.38 -5.11 22.77
CA ALA A 205 8.71 -5.31 23.34
C ALA A 205 9.82 -5.41 22.27
N THR A 206 9.49 -5.24 20.99
CA THR A 206 10.41 -5.47 19.87
C THR A 206 11.70 -4.66 19.99
N SER A 207 11.62 -3.35 20.24
CA SER A 207 12.81 -2.50 20.38
C SER A 207 13.60 -2.76 21.67
N TYR A 208 13.04 -3.52 22.62
CA TYR A 208 13.78 -4.02 23.78
C TYR A 208 14.59 -5.27 23.43
N TYR A 209 14.09 -6.12 22.54
CA TYR A 209 14.76 -7.37 22.15
C TYR A 209 15.73 -7.22 20.99
N TYR A 210 15.50 -6.28 20.06
CA TYR A 210 16.28 -6.14 18.84
C TYR A 210 16.90 -4.76 18.72
N ARG A 211 18.21 -4.71 18.42
CA ARG A 211 18.84 -3.50 17.90
C ARG A 211 18.34 -3.25 16.47
N PRO A 212 18.41 -2.01 15.94
CA PRO A 212 17.88 -1.71 14.62
C PRO A 212 18.43 -2.58 13.48
N ASP A 213 19.73 -2.88 13.50
CA ASP A 213 20.35 -3.76 12.51
C ASP A 213 19.80 -5.19 12.58
N ASP A 214 19.74 -5.77 13.78
CA ASP A 214 19.20 -7.12 14.01
C ASP A 214 17.73 -7.21 13.60
N TYR A 215 16.98 -6.12 13.79
CA TYR A 215 15.58 -6.04 13.38
C TYR A 215 15.43 -5.99 11.85
N ALA A 216 16.28 -5.24 11.15
CA ALA A 216 16.29 -5.22 9.69
C ALA A 216 16.63 -6.62 9.13
N ASP A 217 17.57 -7.35 9.74
CA ASP A 217 17.88 -8.74 9.38
C ASP A 217 16.69 -9.67 9.63
N LEU A 218 16.02 -9.54 10.78
CA LEU A 218 14.81 -10.31 11.10
C LEU A 218 13.72 -10.13 10.03
N LEU A 219 13.43 -8.89 9.64
CA LEU A 219 12.41 -8.57 8.64
C LEU A 219 12.78 -9.14 7.27
N ILE A 220 14.05 -9.02 6.86
CA ILE A 220 14.51 -9.50 5.55
C ILE A 220 14.47 -11.02 5.46
N ASN A 221 14.80 -11.73 6.54
CA ASN A 221 14.71 -13.18 6.58
C ASN A 221 13.25 -13.66 6.41
N HIS A 222 12.32 -13.12 7.20
CA HIS A 222 10.89 -13.45 7.07
C HIS A 222 10.35 -13.05 5.70
N PHE A 223 10.76 -11.89 5.18
CA PHE A 223 10.31 -11.44 3.88
C PHE A 223 10.79 -12.37 2.77
N SER A 224 12.07 -12.78 2.80
CA SER A 224 12.65 -13.74 1.86
C SER A 224 11.90 -15.07 1.87
N GLU A 225 11.54 -15.60 3.04
CA GLU A 225 10.76 -16.84 3.15
C GLU A 225 9.42 -16.72 2.41
N LYS A 226 8.68 -15.63 2.63
CA LYS A 226 7.38 -15.41 1.97
C LYS A 226 7.49 -15.17 0.47
N LEU A 227 8.54 -14.51 0.01
CA LEU A 227 8.82 -14.40 -1.43
C LEU A 227 9.09 -15.77 -2.06
N MET A 228 9.80 -16.65 -1.35
CA MET A 228 10.08 -18.00 -1.84
C MET A 228 8.86 -18.92 -1.83
N GLU A 229 7.91 -18.72 -0.90
CA GLU A 229 6.60 -19.38 -0.95
C GLU A 229 5.80 -18.97 -2.20
N LEU A 230 5.74 -17.68 -2.50
CA LEU A 230 5.08 -17.16 -3.72
C LEU A 230 5.76 -17.67 -5.00
N HIS A 231 7.09 -17.70 -5.02
CA HIS A 231 7.85 -18.27 -6.13
C HIS A 231 7.57 -19.77 -6.30
N SER A 232 7.54 -20.53 -5.20
CA SER A 232 7.21 -21.96 -5.21
C SER A 232 5.79 -22.23 -5.70
N ALA A 233 4.85 -21.30 -5.44
CA ALA A 233 3.50 -21.35 -5.95
C ALA A 233 3.36 -21.03 -7.45
N GLY A 234 4.44 -20.56 -8.11
CA GLY A 234 4.50 -20.42 -9.57
C GLY A 234 4.73 -19.00 -10.09
N LEU A 235 4.75 -17.99 -9.23
CA LEU A 235 5.05 -16.61 -9.63
C LEU A 235 6.51 -16.48 -10.05
N ARG A 236 6.76 -15.68 -11.10
CA ARG A 236 8.10 -15.45 -11.64
C ARG A 236 8.51 -13.99 -11.74
N LYS A 237 7.57 -13.03 -11.72
CA LYS A 237 7.87 -11.60 -11.83
C LYS A 237 7.46 -10.91 -10.53
N PHE A 238 8.42 -10.28 -9.85
CA PHE A 238 8.23 -9.66 -8.54
C PHE A 238 8.71 -8.22 -8.56
N PHE A 239 7.81 -7.28 -8.28
CA PHE A 239 8.16 -5.90 -7.95
C PHE A 239 8.07 -5.71 -6.43
N LEU A 240 9.20 -5.41 -5.80
CA LEU A 240 9.36 -5.29 -4.36
C LEU A 240 9.71 -3.83 -4.03
N ALA A 241 8.75 -3.10 -3.47
CA ALA A 241 8.95 -1.70 -3.12
C ALA A 241 9.74 -1.59 -1.80
N GLY A 242 10.78 -0.76 -1.79
CA GLY A 242 11.41 -0.32 -0.55
C GLY A 242 10.43 0.50 0.30
N VAL A 243 10.73 0.62 1.60
CA VAL A 243 9.96 1.43 2.54
C VAL A 243 10.32 2.91 2.35
N GLY A 244 9.32 3.79 2.27
CA GLY A 244 9.49 5.23 2.14
C GLY A 244 10.15 5.89 3.38
N PRO A 245 10.48 7.20 3.32
CA PRO A 245 11.15 7.91 4.42
C PRO A 245 10.19 8.16 5.58
N LEU A 246 9.96 7.14 6.43
CA LEU A 246 8.98 7.19 7.53
C LEU A 246 9.21 8.35 8.50
N GLY A 247 10.45 8.77 8.73
CA GLY A 247 10.76 9.91 9.58
C GLY A 247 10.23 11.25 9.04
N CYS A 248 9.77 11.29 7.79
CA CYS A 248 9.19 12.47 7.16
C CYS A 248 7.66 12.48 7.14
N ILE A 249 6.99 11.39 7.54
CA ILE A 249 5.52 11.35 7.51
C ILE A 249 4.94 12.24 8.62
N PRO A 250 3.77 12.88 8.41
CA PRO A 250 3.24 13.85 9.35
C PRO A 250 3.11 13.33 10.79
N ASN A 251 2.77 12.05 10.98
CA ASN A 251 2.72 11.44 12.31
C ASN A 251 4.07 11.47 13.04
N GLN A 252 5.16 11.11 12.35
CA GLN A 252 6.50 11.11 12.95
C GLN A 252 6.97 12.53 13.24
N LEU A 253 6.65 13.49 12.36
CA LEU A 253 6.96 14.91 12.58
C LEU A 253 6.26 15.42 13.85
N ALA A 254 4.96 15.16 13.96
CA ALA A 254 4.14 15.61 15.07
C ALA A 254 4.54 14.99 16.41
N ASN A 255 4.91 13.70 16.42
CA ASN A 255 5.25 12.97 17.63
C ASN A 255 6.65 13.25 18.17
N ASN A 256 7.55 13.74 17.32
CA ASN A 256 8.93 14.04 17.68
C ASN A 256 9.22 15.56 17.78
N PHE A 257 8.23 16.42 17.55
CA PHE A 257 8.33 17.88 17.65
C PHE A 257 9.52 18.46 16.87
N VAL A 258 9.79 17.90 15.68
CA VAL A 258 10.92 18.32 14.86
C VAL A 258 10.67 19.71 14.26
N PRO A 259 11.73 20.52 14.02
CA PRO A 259 11.58 21.81 13.36
C PRO A 259 10.95 21.68 11.97
N HIS A 260 10.31 22.75 11.51
CA HIS A 260 9.67 22.81 10.18
C HIS A 260 10.66 22.37 9.09
N ARG A 261 10.16 21.51 8.16
CA ARG A 261 10.91 20.92 7.04
C ARG A 261 12.05 19.95 7.41
N GLN A 262 12.13 19.49 8.65
CA GLN A 262 13.08 18.45 9.04
C GLN A 262 12.38 17.11 9.25
N CYS A 263 13.02 16.03 8.83
CA CYS A 263 12.58 14.67 9.14
C CYS A 263 13.25 14.13 10.40
N VAL A 264 12.63 13.13 11.02
CA VAL A 264 13.21 12.37 12.13
C VAL A 264 14.32 11.45 11.60
N LEU A 265 15.58 11.90 11.71
CA LEU A 265 16.73 11.24 11.09
C LEU A 265 16.92 9.79 11.54
N TYR A 266 16.78 9.51 12.83
CA TYR A 266 16.95 8.15 13.36
C TYR A 266 15.93 7.16 12.76
N VAL A 267 14.67 7.56 12.59
CA VAL A 267 13.64 6.74 11.94
C VAL A 267 14.03 6.42 10.50
N ASN A 268 14.49 7.42 9.76
CA ASN A 268 14.95 7.23 8.39
C ASN A 268 16.20 6.35 8.29
N GLN A 269 17.12 6.42 9.25
CA GLN A 269 18.30 5.55 9.30
C GLN A 269 17.90 4.08 9.50
N MET A 270 16.95 3.79 10.39
CA MET A 270 16.47 2.41 10.60
C MET A 270 15.80 1.84 9.35
N VAL A 271 14.95 2.63 8.69
CA VAL A 271 14.30 2.19 7.44
C VAL A 271 15.33 1.90 6.34
N GLN A 272 16.38 2.72 6.24
CA GLN A 272 17.45 2.51 5.28
C GLN A 272 18.21 1.19 5.49
N MET A 273 18.37 0.74 6.75
CA MET A 273 18.97 -0.56 7.05
C MET A 273 18.21 -1.72 6.40
N PHE A 274 16.87 -1.67 6.37
CA PHE A 274 16.04 -2.64 5.67
C PHE A 274 16.13 -2.49 4.14
N ASN A 275 16.02 -1.26 3.61
CA ASN A 275 16.07 -1.02 2.17
C ASN A 275 17.38 -1.49 1.52
N VAL A 276 18.52 -1.26 2.19
CA VAL A 276 19.83 -1.76 1.74
C VAL A 276 19.84 -3.29 1.68
N ARG A 277 19.35 -3.96 2.72
CA ARG A 277 19.27 -5.42 2.76
C ARG A 277 18.27 -6.00 1.75
N LEU A 278 17.16 -5.31 1.49
CA LEU A 278 16.20 -5.70 0.46
C LEU A 278 16.82 -5.67 -0.94
N ARG A 279 17.60 -4.63 -1.25
CA ARG A 279 18.35 -4.56 -2.51
C ARG A 279 19.34 -5.72 -2.64
N SER A 280 20.11 -6.02 -1.59
CA SER A 280 21.03 -7.16 -1.57
C SER A 280 20.31 -8.51 -1.69
N LEU A 281 19.15 -8.65 -1.06
CA LEU A 281 18.30 -9.84 -1.17
C LEU A 281 17.87 -10.06 -2.62
N ILE A 282 17.43 -8.99 -3.30
CA ILE A 282 17.00 -9.05 -4.71
C ILE A 282 18.13 -9.52 -5.63
N ASP A 283 19.35 -9.00 -5.43
CA ASP A 283 20.52 -9.48 -6.16
C ASP A 283 20.77 -10.97 -5.90
N SER A 284 20.69 -11.40 -4.63
CA SER A 284 20.80 -12.82 -4.29
C SER A 284 19.70 -13.69 -4.90
N LEU A 285 18.45 -13.21 -4.95
CA LEU A 285 17.31 -13.97 -5.46
C LEU A 285 17.39 -14.14 -6.97
N ASN A 286 17.74 -13.08 -7.71
CA ASN A 286 17.96 -13.14 -9.15
C ASN A 286 19.10 -14.09 -9.52
N ASN A 287 20.17 -14.13 -8.72
CA ASN A 287 21.28 -15.05 -8.95
C ASN A 287 20.95 -16.52 -8.66
N LYS A 288 20.09 -16.79 -7.66
CA LYS A 288 19.78 -18.16 -7.21
C LYS A 288 18.59 -18.80 -7.93
N ASN A 289 17.74 -18.00 -8.56
CA ASN A 289 16.49 -18.48 -9.15
C ASN A 289 16.43 -18.16 -10.65
N PRO A 290 17.21 -18.85 -11.50
CA PRO A 290 17.14 -18.66 -12.94
C PRO A 290 15.71 -18.92 -13.44
N GLY A 291 15.13 -17.95 -14.13
CA GLY A 291 13.74 -18.00 -14.60
C GLY A 291 12.74 -17.20 -13.75
N ALA A 292 13.17 -16.61 -12.64
CA ALA A 292 12.44 -15.57 -11.93
C ALA A 292 13.16 -14.23 -12.02
N ILE A 293 12.39 -13.15 -11.94
CA ILE A 293 12.86 -11.77 -12.00
C ILE A 293 12.32 -11.04 -10.78
N PHE A 294 13.23 -10.53 -9.97
CA PHE A 294 12.95 -9.68 -8.82
C PHE A 294 13.46 -8.28 -9.11
N VAL A 295 12.58 -7.29 -8.97
CA VAL A 295 12.85 -5.87 -9.18
C VAL A 295 12.63 -5.12 -7.87
N TYR A 296 13.62 -4.35 -7.46
CA TYR A 296 13.56 -3.38 -6.37
C TYR A 296 12.96 -2.08 -6.90
N GLY A 297 11.98 -1.51 -6.19
CA GLY A 297 11.54 -0.13 -6.37
C GLY A 297 12.09 0.77 -5.26
N ASP A 298 12.88 1.79 -5.59
CA ASP A 298 13.41 2.77 -4.63
C ASP A 298 12.36 3.83 -4.25
N THR A 299 11.33 3.39 -3.52
CA THR A 299 10.30 4.26 -2.97
C THR A 299 10.92 5.35 -2.09
N TYR A 300 11.97 5.02 -1.33
CA TYR A 300 12.61 5.99 -0.44
C TYR A 300 13.22 7.15 -1.24
N GLY A 301 14.06 6.84 -2.22
CA GLY A 301 14.70 7.82 -3.08
C GLY A 301 13.67 8.66 -3.82
N ALA A 302 12.64 8.01 -4.38
CA ALA A 302 11.58 8.70 -5.10
C ALA A 302 10.79 9.68 -4.23
N PHE A 303 10.37 9.24 -3.03
CA PHE A 303 9.60 10.06 -2.11
C PHE A 303 10.43 11.18 -1.49
N ASN A 304 11.69 10.89 -1.13
CA ASN A 304 12.62 11.89 -0.60
C ASN A 304 12.93 12.99 -1.63
N ASP A 305 12.99 12.68 -2.91
CA ASP A 305 13.11 13.68 -3.97
C ASP A 305 11.88 14.59 -4.04
N MET A 306 10.67 14.04 -3.91
CA MET A 306 9.44 14.85 -3.84
C MET A 306 9.39 15.75 -2.60
N ILE A 307 9.87 15.27 -1.45
CA ILE A 307 9.93 16.08 -0.22
C ILE A 307 10.98 17.19 -0.35
N LYS A 308 12.14 16.91 -0.92
CA LYS A 308 13.23 17.90 -1.05
C LYS A 308 12.99 18.91 -2.17
N ASN A 309 12.32 18.49 -3.24
CA ASN A 309 12.08 19.31 -4.43
C ASN A 309 10.57 19.41 -4.76
N PRO A 310 9.71 19.84 -3.82
CA PRO A 310 8.25 19.73 -3.97
C PRO A 310 7.72 20.53 -5.17
N SER A 311 8.28 21.71 -5.44
CA SER A 311 7.87 22.56 -6.56
C SER A 311 8.12 21.94 -7.93
N LYS A 312 9.13 21.07 -8.08
CA LYS A 312 9.39 20.30 -9.32
C LYS A 312 8.20 19.41 -9.70
N TYR A 313 7.43 18.99 -8.70
CA TYR A 313 6.31 18.07 -8.82
C TYR A 313 4.96 18.76 -8.65
N GLY A 314 4.92 20.09 -8.52
CA GLY A 314 3.69 20.85 -8.27
C GLY A 314 3.19 20.80 -6.83
N PHE A 315 3.98 20.28 -5.89
CA PHE A 315 3.62 20.28 -4.47
C PHE A 315 3.98 21.60 -3.81
N GLN A 316 3.06 22.10 -2.98
CA GLN A 316 3.25 23.25 -2.11
C GLN A 316 3.34 22.85 -0.64
N VAL A 317 2.78 21.69 -0.29
CA VAL A 317 2.71 21.19 1.08
C VAL A 317 3.30 19.79 1.18
N ASN A 318 4.36 19.65 1.98
CA ASN A 318 5.15 18.42 2.10
C ASN A 318 5.46 18.01 3.55
N ASP A 319 4.91 18.70 4.54
CA ASP A 319 5.19 18.48 5.96
C ASP A 319 3.94 18.23 6.80
N HIS A 320 2.75 18.23 6.20
CA HIS A 320 1.50 17.89 6.87
C HIS A 320 0.50 17.22 5.94
N GLY A 321 -0.44 16.48 6.53
CA GLY A 321 -1.54 15.86 5.81
C GLY A 321 -2.48 16.90 5.20
N CYS A 322 -3.20 16.51 4.15
CA CYS A 322 -4.34 17.27 3.63
C CYS A 322 -5.59 17.11 4.50
N CYS A 323 -5.73 15.96 5.16
CA CYS A 323 -6.77 15.66 6.12
C CYS A 323 -6.18 15.08 7.41
N GLY A 324 -6.51 15.68 8.54
CA GLY A 324 -6.08 15.20 9.85
C GLY A 324 -6.18 16.33 10.88
N LEU A 325 -5.88 16.02 12.13
CA LEU A 325 -5.97 16.98 13.23
C LEU A 325 -4.66 17.07 14.01
N GLY A 326 -4.49 18.21 14.69
CA GLY A 326 -3.33 18.49 15.52
C GLY A 326 -2.10 18.91 14.71
N LEU A 327 -0.94 18.82 15.37
CA LEU A 327 0.34 19.19 14.79
C LEU A 327 0.62 18.38 13.51
N ASN A 328 1.06 19.07 12.45
CA ASN A 328 1.26 18.53 11.10
C ASN A 328 0.03 17.80 10.52
N GLN A 329 -1.19 17.98 11.05
CA GLN A 329 -2.33 17.12 10.74
C GLN A 329 -2.00 15.61 10.89
N GLY A 330 -1.03 15.29 11.76
CA GLY A 330 -0.41 13.97 11.89
C GLY A 330 -0.64 13.30 13.24
N GLN A 331 -1.16 14.03 14.23
CA GLN A 331 -1.43 13.48 15.56
C GLN A 331 -2.68 12.61 15.56
N ILE A 332 -3.68 12.98 14.78
CA ILE A 332 -4.89 12.20 14.55
C ILE A 332 -5.06 12.15 13.04
N THR A 333 -5.14 10.93 12.50
CA THR A 333 -5.37 10.72 11.06
C THR A 333 -6.75 11.27 10.64
N CYS A 334 -7.03 11.26 9.35
CA CYS A 334 -8.29 11.75 8.80
C CYS A 334 -9.49 11.04 9.43
N LEU A 335 -10.37 11.82 10.08
CA LEU A 335 -11.57 11.32 10.74
C LEU A 335 -12.79 11.32 9.79
N PRO A 336 -13.82 10.52 10.07
CA PRO A 336 -15.07 10.56 9.32
C PRO A 336 -15.63 11.98 9.21
N ASN A 337 -15.97 12.36 7.98
CA ASN A 337 -16.54 13.67 7.61
C ASN A 337 -15.65 14.89 7.96
N ALA A 338 -14.35 14.68 8.19
CA ALA A 338 -13.41 15.80 8.29
C ALA A 338 -13.35 16.56 6.96
N THR A 339 -13.18 17.88 7.02
CA THR A 339 -12.99 18.70 5.82
C THR A 339 -11.52 18.62 5.40
N PRO A 340 -11.20 18.05 4.22
CA PRO A 340 -9.83 18.00 3.73
C PRO A 340 -9.40 19.36 3.16
N CYS A 341 -8.11 19.50 2.85
CA CYS A 341 -7.57 20.63 2.10
C CYS A 341 -8.29 20.84 0.75
N ALA A 342 -8.33 22.09 0.28
CA ALA A 342 -9.06 22.46 -0.93
C ALA A 342 -8.43 21.87 -2.21
N ASN A 343 -7.09 21.95 -2.34
CA ASN A 343 -6.35 21.44 -3.49
C ASN A 343 -5.43 20.27 -3.12
N ARG A 344 -5.96 19.05 -3.23
CA ARG A 344 -5.26 17.80 -2.90
C ARG A 344 -4.05 17.52 -3.80
N LYS A 345 -3.98 18.11 -5.00
CA LYS A 345 -2.87 17.92 -5.94
C LYS A 345 -1.58 18.64 -5.52
N GLU A 346 -1.68 19.60 -4.61
CA GLU A 346 -0.54 20.37 -4.09
C GLU A 346 0.06 19.74 -2.80
N TYR A 347 -0.53 18.65 -2.30
CA TYR A 347 -0.13 18.00 -1.05
C TYR A 347 0.59 16.69 -1.34
N VAL A 348 1.70 16.47 -0.63
CA VAL A 348 2.41 15.18 -0.64
C VAL A 348 1.62 14.13 0.16
N PHE A 349 1.13 14.51 1.34
CA PHE A 349 0.46 13.59 2.26
C PHE A 349 -1.05 13.80 2.24
N TRP A 350 -1.80 12.71 2.12
CA TRP A 350 -3.24 12.71 2.29
C TRP A 350 -3.60 12.85 3.76
N ASP A 351 -3.03 12.01 4.62
CA ASP A 351 -3.29 12.00 6.05
C ASP A 351 -1.99 11.93 6.88
N ALA A 352 -2.08 11.44 8.11
CA ALA A 352 -0.95 11.30 9.02
C ALA A 352 0.18 10.36 8.52
N PHE A 353 -0.10 9.47 7.56
CA PHE A 353 0.79 8.41 7.12
C PHE A 353 0.87 8.27 5.60
N HIS A 354 -0.25 8.46 4.90
CA HIS A 354 -0.44 8.02 3.52
C HIS A 354 -0.23 9.15 2.50
N PRO A 355 0.28 8.84 1.31
CA PRO A 355 0.41 9.81 0.22
C PRO A 355 -0.94 10.16 -0.43
N THR A 356 -0.98 11.31 -1.11
CA THR A 356 -2.09 11.65 -2.01
C THR A 356 -2.03 10.85 -3.31
N GLU A 357 -3.13 10.84 -4.08
CA GLU A 357 -3.15 10.28 -5.44
C GLU A 357 -2.09 10.93 -6.34
N ALA A 358 -1.81 12.22 -6.16
CA ALA A 358 -0.80 12.95 -6.94
C ALA A 358 0.60 12.35 -6.73
N VAL A 359 0.94 12.02 -5.48
CA VAL A 359 2.19 11.30 -5.18
C VAL A 359 2.16 9.88 -5.71
N ASN A 360 1.05 9.14 -5.53
CA ASN A 360 0.91 7.78 -6.05
C ASN A 360 1.08 7.72 -7.57
N SER A 361 0.60 8.72 -8.31
CA SER A 361 0.77 8.84 -9.77
C SER A 361 2.25 8.92 -10.15
N ILE A 362 3.02 9.77 -9.47
CA ILE A 362 4.47 9.89 -9.70
C ILE A 362 5.18 8.58 -9.37
N LEU A 363 4.85 7.95 -8.24
CA LEU A 363 5.47 6.68 -7.84
C LEU A 363 5.16 5.55 -8.83
N ALA A 364 3.92 5.45 -9.33
CA ALA A 364 3.54 4.47 -10.33
C ALA A 364 4.31 4.67 -11.64
N HIS A 365 4.42 5.92 -12.12
CA HIS A 365 5.20 6.22 -13.31
C HIS A 365 6.69 5.91 -13.14
N ARG A 366 7.28 6.21 -11.98
CA ARG A 366 8.69 5.88 -11.68
C ARG A 366 8.90 4.38 -11.55
N ALA A 367 7.99 3.63 -10.94
CA ALA A 367 8.04 2.17 -10.92
C ALA A 367 7.96 1.56 -12.34
N TYR A 368 7.10 2.13 -13.19
CA TYR A 368 6.82 1.59 -14.51
C TYR A 368 7.88 1.91 -15.55
N LEU A 369 8.34 3.16 -15.62
CA LEU A 369 9.22 3.69 -16.66
C LEU A 369 10.50 4.36 -16.12
N GLY A 370 10.70 4.36 -14.80
CA GLY A 370 11.81 5.07 -14.18
C GLY A 370 13.19 4.53 -14.58
N PRO A 371 14.23 5.36 -14.42
CA PRO A 371 15.62 4.96 -14.64
C PRO A 371 16.10 3.94 -13.59
N PRO A 372 17.31 3.35 -13.77
CA PRO A 372 17.91 2.43 -12.80
C PRO A 372 18.12 2.98 -11.37
N SER A 373 18.05 4.31 -11.19
CA SER A 373 18.04 4.92 -9.86
C SER A 373 16.71 4.74 -9.12
N ASP A 374 15.61 4.49 -9.85
CA ASP A 374 14.27 4.31 -9.31
C ASP A 374 13.91 2.84 -9.18
N CYS A 375 14.45 2.00 -10.07
CA CYS A 375 14.22 0.57 -10.06
C CYS A 375 15.49 -0.22 -10.35
N HIS A 376 15.69 -1.37 -9.71
CA HIS A 376 16.89 -2.20 -9.91
C HIS A 376 16.52 -3.69 -10.00
N PRO A 377 17.03 -4.46 -10.98
CA PRO A 377 17.97 -4.03 -12.03
C PRO A 377 17.31 -3.32 -13.23
N MET A 378 15.98 -3.31 -13.28
CA MET A 378 15.18 -2.77 -14.38
C MET A 378 13.85 -2.25 -13.86
N ASN A 379 13.09 -1.48 -14.66
CA ASN A 379 11.74 -1.03 -14.28
C ASN A 379 10.65 -2.08 -14.61
N VAL A 380 9.41 -1.85 -14.15
CA VAL A 380 8.31 -2.80 -14.34
C VAL A 380 8.02 -3.04 -15.82
N LYS A 381 8.06 -2.00 -16.67
CA LYS A 381 7.85 -2.18 -18.13
C LYS A 381 8.88 -3.13 -18.74
N GLN A 382 10.15 -2.99 -18.39
CA GLN A 382 11.19 -3.90 -18.85
C GLN A 382 10.97 -5.33 -18.33
N MET A 383 10.61 -5.48 -17.04
CA MET A 383 10.38 -6.79 -16.44
C MET A 383 9.23 -7.56 -17.08
N VAL A 384 8.12 -6.89 -17.41
CA VAL A 384 6.93 -7.59 -17.95
C VAL A 384 7.11 -8.02 -19.40
N GLN A 385 8.04 -7.41 -20.13
CA GLN A 385 8.38 -7.71 -21.53
C GLN A 385 9.33 -8.92 -21.69
N ILE A 386 9.93 -9.40 -20.60
CA ILE A 386 10.71 -10.65 -20.55
C ILE A 386 9.75 -11.83 -20.36
#